data_AF-K6TS42-F1
#
_entry.id   AF-K6TS42-F1
#
_cell.length_a   1.000
_cell.length_b   1.000
_cell.length_c   1.000
_cell.angle_alpha   90.00
_cell.angle_beta   90.00
_cell.angle_gamma   90.00
#
_symmetry.space_group_name_H-M   'P 1'
#
loop_
_entity.id
_entity.type
_entity.pdbx_description
1 polymer ?
#
loop_
_entity_poly.entity_id
_entity_poly.type
_entity_poly.pdbx_seq_one_letter_code
_entity_poly.pdbx_strand_id
1 'polypeptide(L)' 'MNKNKGINRDNYKYISSLIAQLLELDIDTEEKITGYIENYGVDNFLKDYDKMDLPYDTYEKLESLGMIIENMGGVV' A
#
# COMPACT_ATOMS: atom_id res chain seq x y z
N MET A 1 8.52 -20.93 -10.07
CA MET A 1 8.72 -19.59 -10.70
C MET A 1 7.48 -19.29 -11.52
N ASN A 2 6.59 -18.45 -10.99
CA ASN A 2 5.31 -18.16 -11.63
C ASN A 2 5.49 -17.09 -12.72
N LYS A 3 4.91 -17.37 -13.88
CA LYS A 3 5.11 -16.66 -15.15
C LYS A 3 4.42 -15.29 -15.13
N ASN A 4 5.15 -14.24 -15.51
CA ASN A 4 4.69 -13.01 -16.16
C ASN A 4 3.20 -12.63 -15.97
N LYS A 5 2.88 -11.87 -14.91
CA LYS A 5 1.92 -10.77 -15.06
C LYS A 5 2.77 -9.57 -15.46
N GLY A 6 2.57 -9.02 -16.66
CA GLY A 6 3.29 -7.83 -17.10
C GLY A 6 3.24 -6.77 -16.00
N ILE A 7 4.39 -6.23 -15.61
CA ILE A 7 4.50 -5.20 -14.58
C ILE A 7 3.71 -3.99 -15.12
N ASN A 8 2.45 -3.85 -14.71
CA ASN A 8 1.65 -2.69 -15.04
C ASN A 8 2.00 -1.61 -14.01
N ARG A 9 3.17 -0.98 -14.21
CA ARG A 9 3.67 0.11 -13.34
C ARG A 9 2.65 1.23 -13.22
N ASP A 10 1.91 1.50 -14.30
CA ASP A 10 0.84 2.49 -14.30
C ASP A 10 -0.28 2.10 -13.31
N ASN A 11 -0.62 0.82 -13.21
CA ASN A 11 -1.56 0.33 -12.18
C ASN A 11 -1.00 0.47 -10.76
N TYR A 12 0.30 0.23 -10.54
CA TYR A 12 0.89 0.34 -9.20
C TYR A 12 0.94 1.78 -8.72
N LYS A 13 1.38 2.71 -9.56
CA LYS A 13 1.35 4.14 -9.25
C LYS A 13 -0.08 4.63 -9.02
N TYR A 14 -1.02 4.16 -9.83
CA TYR A 14 -2.44 4.50 -9.64
C TYR A 14 -2.98 4.00 -8.29
N ILE A 15 -2.66 2.76 -7.88
CA ILE A 15 -3.05 2.20 -6.58
C ILE A 15 -2.44 3.02 -5.44
N SER A 16 -1.15 3.34 -5.50
CA SER A 16 -0.50 4.20 -4.50
C SER A 16 -1.19 5.55 -4.39
N SER A 17 -1.54 6.16 -5.51
CA SER A 17 -2.22 7.45 -5.53
C SER A 17 -3.62 7.38 -4.91
N LEU A 18 -4.37 6.30 -5.14
CA LEU A 18 -5.65 6.08 -4.47
C LEU A 18 -5.50 5.92 -2.95
N ILE A 19 -4.46 5.21 -2.49
CA ILE A 19 -4.17 5.06 -1.06
C ILE A 19 -3.79 6.41 -0.45
N ALA A 20 -2.92 7.17 -1.11
CA ALA A 20 -2.50 8.49 -0.67
C ALA A 20 -3.67 9.47 -0.58
N GLN A 21 -4.59 9.45 -1.56
CA GLN A 21 -5.80 10.26 -1.53
C GLN A 21 -6.75 9.84 -0.41
N LEU A 22 -6.97 8.53 -0.21
CA LEU A 22 -7.87 8.01 0.83
C LEU A 22 -7.39 8.37 2.23
N LEU A 23 -6.07 8.33 2.44
CA LEU A 23 -5.44 8.51 3.74
C LEU A 23 -4.86 9.93 3.93
N GLU A 24 -5.05 10.82 2.95
CA GLU A 24 -4.50 12.19 2.95
C GLU A 24 -2.99 12.20 3.26
N LEU A 25 -2.22 11.42 2.48
CA LEU A 25 -0.77 11.30 2.63
C LEU A 25 -0.04 12.36 1.80
N ASP A 26 1.14 12.76 2.27
CA ASP A 26 2.04 13.60 1.50
C ASP A 26 2.71 12.83 0.36
N ILE A 27 3.34 13.58 -0.55
CA ILE A 27 3.97 13.03 -1.75
C ILE A 27 5.16 12.12 -1.45
N ASP A 28 5.94 12.39 -0.39
CA ASP A 28 7.09 11.57 -0.03
C ASP A 28 6.63 10.20 0.49
N THR A 29 5.53 10.19 1.25
CA THR A 29 4.88 8.97 1.74
C THR A 29 4.26 8.16 0.59
N GLU A 30 3.61 8.81 -0.39
CA GLU A 30 3.10 8.16 -1.61
C GLU A 30 4.24 7.50 -2.41
N GLU A 31 5.40 8.15 -2.53
CA GLU A 31 6.57 7.60 -3.21
C GLU A 31 7.13 6.35 -2.51
N LYS A 32 7.17 6.34 -1.16
CA LYS A 32 7.59 5.17 -0.37
C LYS A 32 6.65 3.98 -0.59
N ILE A 33 5.33 4.22 -0.57
CA ILE A 33 4.31 3.20 -0.86
C ILE A 33 4.46 2.67 -2.29
N THR A 34 4.66 3.56 -3.27
CA THR A 34 4.90 3.19 -4.66
C THR A 34 6.14 2.31 -4.78
N GLY A 35 7.24 2.70 -4.15
CA GLY A 35 8.47 1.90 -4.11
C GLY A 35 8.25 0.52 -3.49
N TYR A 36 7.46 0.41 -2.43
CA TYR A 36 7.11 -0.89 -1.85
C TYR A 36 6.32 -1.74 -2.85
N ILE A 37 5.23 -1.21 -3.43
CA ILE A 37 4.37 -1.97 -4.34
C ILE A 37 5.14 -2.41 -5.59
N GLU A 38 6.05 -1.58 -6.11
CA GLU A 38 6.89 -1.93 -7.26
C GLU A 38 7.88 -3.07 -6.97
N ASN A 39 8.38 -3.16 -5.73
CA ASN A 39 9.38 -4.16 -5.33
C ASN A 39 8.75 -5.46 -4.81
N TYR A 40 7.60 -5.37 -4.13
CA TYR A 40 7.00 -6.48 -3.38
C TYR A 40 5.59 -6.86 -3.84
N GLY A 41 4.94 -6.04 -4.66
CA GLY A 41 3.53 -6.19 -5.02
C GLY A 41 2.57 -5.67 -3.94
N VAL A 42 1.26 -5.85 -4.18
CA VAL A 42 0.20 -5.34 -3.28
C VAL A 42 -0.27 -6.36 -2.23
N ASP A 43 0.00 -7.65 -2.45
CA ASP A 43 -0.65 -8.75 -1.70
C ASP A 43 -0.35 -8.71 -0.18
N ASN A 44 0.78 -8.13 0.24
CA ASN A 44 1.17 -8.00 1.65
C ASN A 44 1.25 -6.53 2.13
N PHE A 45 0.73 -5.58 1.36
CA PHE A 45 0.90 -4.14 1.62
C PHE A 45 0.47 -3.74 3.03
N LEU A 46 -0.70 -4.22 3.48
CA LEU A 46 -1.25 -3.92 4.81
C LEU A 46 -0.62 -4.77 5.94
N LYS A 47 0.32 -5.67 5.63
CA LYS A 47 1.07 -6.46 6.64
C LYS A 47 2.52 -6.00 6.79
N ASP A 48 3.05 -5.41 5.74
CA ASP A 48 4.46 -5.07 5.58
C ASP A 48 4.72 -3.57 5.69
N TYR A 49 3.79 -2.80 6.28
CA TYR A 49 3.99 -1.37 6.47
C TYR A 49 5.25 -1.07 7.29
N ASP A 50 5.64 -1.96 8.20
CA ASP A 50 6.89 -1.89 8.98
C ASP A 50 8.17 -1.95 8.12
N LYS A 51 8.08 -2.47 6.89
CA LYS A 51 9.18 -2.47 5.91
C LYS A 51 9.33 -1.14 5.18
N MET A 52 8.31 -0.29 5.25
CA MET A 52 8.33 1.06 4.72
C MET A 52 8.69 1.99 5.87
N ASP A 53 9.77 2.78 5.75
CA ASP A 53 10.14 3.80 6.75
C ASP A 53 9.13 4.96 6.70
N LEU A 54 7.92 4.77 7.23
CA LEU A 54 6.80 5.69 7.12
C LEU A 54 6.68 6.59 8.36
N PRO A 55 6.05 7.77 8.24
CA PRO A 55 5.64 8.55 9.40
C PRO A 55 4.69 7.77 10.33
N TYR A 56 4.78 8.03 11.65
CA TYR A 56 3.95 7.35 12.66
C TYR A 56 2.44 7.46 12.41
N ASP A 57 1.96 8.64 12.00
CA ASP A 57 0.56 8.87 11.66
C ASP A 57 0.08 8.03 10.46
N THR A 58 0.97 7.79 9.50
CA THR A 58 0.69 6.93 8.34
C THR A 58 0.51 5.48 8.76
N TYR A 59 1.29 4.99 9.74
CA TYR A 59 1.10 3.66 10.30
C TYR A 59 -0.28 3.48 10.92
N GLU A 60 -0.72 4.43 11.76
CA GLU A 60 -2.03 4.36 12.40
C GLU A 60 -3.18 4.36 11.39
N LYS A 61 -3.04 5.15 10.31
CA LYS A 61 -4.01 5.19 9.20
C LYS A 61 -4.08 3.87 8.43
N LEU A 62 -2.93 3.25 8.14
CA LEU A 62 -2.85 1.96 7.43
C LEU A 62 -3.38 0.82 8.29
N GLU A 63 -3.05 0.79 9.58
CA GLU A 63 -3.59 -0.17 10.54
C GLU A 63 -5.11 -0.05 10.63
N SER A 64 -5.63 1.17 10.75
CA SER A 64 -7.08 1.44 10.77
C SER A 64 -7.77 0.98 9.48
N LEU A 65 -7.14 1.22 8.31
CA LEU A 65 -7.64 0.76 7.02
C LEU A 65 -7.71 -0.78 6.97
N GLY A 66 -6.68 -1.47 7.48
CA GLY A 66 -6.67 -2.93 7.63
C GLY A 66 -7.86 -3.41 8.46
N MET A 67 -8.05 -2.86 9.65
CA MET A 67 -9.19 -3.22 10.52
C MET A 67 -10.55 -3.00 9.85
N ILE A 68 -10.72 -1.93 9.06
CA ILE A 68 -11.96 -1.67 8.32
C ILE A 68 -12.20 -2.76 7.27
N ILE A 69 -11.17 -3.14 6.50
CA ILE A 69 -11.28 -4.19 5.47
C ILE A 69 -11.60 -5.55 6.11
N GLU A 70 -10.94 -5.92 7.20
CA GLU A 70 -11.22 -7.14 7.95
C GLU A 70 -12.67 -7.18 8.45
N ASN A 71 -13.16 -6.07 9.02
CA ASN A 71 -14.53 -5.95 9.49
C ASN A 71 -15.58 -6.03 8.36
N MET A 72 -15.20 -5.72 7.12
CA MET A 72 -16.04 -5.90 5.94
C MET A 72 -15.98 -7.33 5.36
N GLY A 73 -15.26 -8.26 6.02
CA GLY A 73 -15.05 -9.62 5.55
C GLY A 73 -13.97 -9.75 4.48
N GLY A 74 -13.16 -8.70 4.28
CA GLY A 74 -11.96 -8.77 3.46
C GLY A 74 -10.86 -9.56 4.16
N VAL A 75 -9.99 -10.19 3.36
CA VAL A 75 -8.76 -10.80 3.86
C VAL A 75 -7.66 -9.77 3.70
N VAL A 76 -7.12 -9.31 4.83
CA VAL A 76 -6.00 -8.39 4.88
C VAL A 76 -4.71 -9.17 5.03
#